data_AF-A0ABC9A405-F1
#
_entry.id   AF-A0ABC9A405-F1
#
_cell.length_a   1.000
_cell.length_b   1.000
_cell.length_c   1.000
_cell.angle_alpha   90.00
_cell.angle_beta   90.00
_cell.angle_gamma   90.00
#
_symmetry.space_group_name_H-M   'P 1'
#
loop_
_entity.id
_entity.type
_entity.pdbx_description
1 polymer ?
#
loop_
_entity_poly.entity_id
_entity_poly.type
_entity_poly.pdbx_seq_one_letter_code
_entity_poly.pdbx_strand_id
1 'polypeptide(L)'
;MAATIPASFFWPPPGTLSTDDTTLAAMRHGLDPGTLSVYENTVLGFLYAFLPKPPVSPVATLSSAAAAGTEEGEGTDRISALPDELLGRIVARLPAKDGARTAALSTRWRGLWRSAPLVLVDTHFLPRGGADGRPPRPGPASRAVCRAVSAALRTHPGPFPFVSLSCGFMKAVDADRAVLAFWFQHFSTKGVEELVFVNRPSPLAGLRLPAALFSCACLRRLYLVAWRFVDTARLPRGASFPNLQELVLGGVAMEDRDLDFLLAASPVLETLAIVGNVKKMHARLASHSLRCAQFCLADINEVAVVDAPSLERLFIWQCLGQRRGGRIRIQIGRAPRLSMLGYLKPGMHLLEIGNTIIKPGTRPNPKTTVPSVQMLALYLHFRIRNEVKILASFLRCFPNVETLCIQSVETHEPTGSVNLQFWQGTSPIKCWRR
;
A
#
# COMPACT_ATOMS: atom_id res chain seq x y z
N MET A 1 -2.24 -30.23 -15.92
CA MET A 1 -3.07 -29.02 -16.15
C MET A 1 -2.36 -27.87 -15.44
N ALA A 2 -1.84 -26.91 -16.20
CA ALA A 2 -1.24 -25.72 -15.60
C ALA A 2 -2.37 -24.88 -14.99
N ALA A 3 -2.48 -24.90 -13.66
CA ALA A 3 -3.39 -24.02 -12.96
C ALA A 3 -2.85 -22.59 -13.14
N THR A 4 -3.62 -21.73 -13.81
CA THR A 4 -3.32 -20.30 -13.91
C THR A 4 -3.42 -19.71 -12.51
N ILE A 5 -2.29 -19.39 -11.91
CA ILE A 5 -2.23 -18.73 -10.60
C ILE A 5 -2.91 -17.36 -10.74
N PRO A 6 -3.91 -17.01 -9.91
CA PRO A 6 -4.64 -15.74 -10.04
C PRO A 6 -3.69 -14.54 -9.96
N ALA A 7 -3.91 -13.50 -10.76
CA ALA A 7 -3.04 -12.31 -10.79
C ALA A 7 -2.86 -11.63 -9.41
N SER A 8 -3.81 -11.83 -8.48
CA SER A 8 -3.72 -11.40 -7.08
C SER A 8 -2.62 -12.07 -6.25
N PHE A 9 -1.99 -13.14 -6.77
CA PHE A 9 -0.88 -13.86 -6.14
C PHE A 9 0.50 -13.37 -6.59
N PHE A 10 0.59 -12.68 -7.73
CA PHE A 10 1.84 -12.10 -8.19
C PHE A 10 1.96 -10.66 -7.70
N TRP A 11 2.93 -10.41 -6.82
CA TRP A 11 3.23 -9.07 -6.34
C TRP A 11 4.72 -8.75 -6.49
N PRO A 12 5.10 -7.63 -7.14
CA PRO A 12 4.22 -6.66 -7.77
C PRO A 12 3.58 -7.25 -9.06
N PRO A 13 2.50 -6.64 -9.58
CA PRO A 13 1.80 -7.14 -10.75
C PRO A 13 2.75 -7.37 -11.94
N PRO A 14 2.55 -8.41 -12.76
CA PRO A 14 3.37 -8.63 -13.95
C PRO A 14 3.37 -7.38 -14.85
N GLY A 15 4.55 -6.85 -15.18
CA GLY A 15 4.72 -5.67 -16.03
C GLY A 15 5.01 -4.35 -15.31
N THR A 16 5.12 -4.33 -13.98
CA THR A 16 5.32 -3.08 -13.22
C THR A 16 6.76 -2.55 -13.12
N LEU A 17 7.79 -3.15 -13.78
CA LEU A 17 9.08 -2.53 -14.19
C LEU A 17 10.21 -3.56 -14.40
N SER A 18 11.17 -3.19 -15.26
CA SER A 18 12.47 -3.85 -15.52
C SER A 18 13.43 -3.67 -14.34
N THR A 19 14.11 -4.75 -13.93
CA THR A 19 15.05 -4.80 -12.80
C THR A 19 16.48 -4.49 -13.24
N ASP A 20 16.92 -3.23 -13.11
CA ASP A 20 18.34 -2.88 -13.16
C ASP A 20 18.82 -2.45 -11.76
N ASP A 21 19.57 -3.34 -11.09
CA ASP A 21 20.16 -3.12 -9.75
C ASP A 21 21.17 -1.94 -9.72
N THR A 22 21.56 -1.41 -10.89
CA THR A 22 22.48 -0.27 -11.03
C THR A 22 21.87 1.06 -10.61
N THR A 23 20.55 1.25 -10.66
CA THR A 23 19.92 2.50 -10.23
C THR A 23 19.94 2.67 -8.71
N LEU A 24 19.90 1.57 -7.96
CA LEU A 24 19.99 1.56 -6.48
C LEU A 24 21.43 1.66 -5.96
N ALA A 25 22.42 1.14 -6.69
CA ALA A 25 23.82 1.19 -6.28
C ALA A 25 24.48 2.58 -6.47
N ALA A 26 23.99 3.41 -7.39
CA ALA A 26 24.50 4.77 -7.62
C ALA A 26 24.18 5.77 -6.49
N MET A 27 23.40 5.35 -5.48
CA MET A 27 22.79 6.18 -4.44
C MET A 27 23.73 6.65 -3.31
N ARG A 28 25.03 6.81 -3.54
CA ARG A 28 26.00 7.15 -2.48
C ARG A 28 26.89 8.37 -2.71
N HIS A 29 26.71 9.12 -3.78
CA HIS A 29 27.50 10.32 -4.03
C HIS A 29 26.61 11.54 -4.23
N GLY A 30 27.00 12.67 -3.61
CA GLY A 30 26.23 13.90 -3.55
C GLY A 30 25.64 14.29 -4.90
N LEU A 31 24.33 14.08 -5.04
CA LEU A 31 23.58 14.38 -6.24
C LEU A 31 23.18 15.86 -6.24
N ASP A 32 23.25 16.45 -7.42
CA ASP A 32 22.80 17.82 -7.71
C ASP A 32 21.32 18.03 -7.29
N PRO A 33 20.92 19.21 -6.77
CA PRO A 33 19.55 19.46 -6.31
C PRO A 33 18.46 19.20 -7.37
N GLY A 34 18.79 19.28 -8.66
CA GLY A 34 17.87 18.94 -9.75
C GLY A 34 17.57 17.44 -9.85
N THR A 35 18.54 16.57 -9.54
CA THR A 35 18.40 15.11 -9.62
C THR A 35 17.63 14.51 -8.46
N LEU A 36 17.71 15.12 -7.27
CA LEU A 36 16.88 14.78 -6.10
C LEU A 36 15.38 14.86 -6.42
N SER A 37 14.96 15.87 -7.20
CA SER A 37 13.57 16.02 -7.60
C SER A 37 13.08 14.92 -8.56
N VAL A 38 13.97 14.40 -9.42
CA VAL A 38 13.64 13.29 -10.32
C VAL A 38 13.52 11.99 -9.53
N TYR A 39 14.45 11.75 -8.60
CA TYR A 39 14.44 10.59 -7.71
C TYR A 39 13.19 10.53 -6.82
N GLU A 40 12.85 11.64 -6.15
CA GLU A 40 11.64 11.74 -5.32
C GLU A 40 10.37 11.50 -6.14
N ASN A 41 10.31 12.01 -7.38
CA ASN A 41 9.18 11.78 -8.28
C ASN A 41 9.09 10.32 -8.76
N THR A 42 10.20 9.63 -8.99
CA THR A 42 10.22 8.21 -9.34
C THR A 42 9.73 7.33 -8.18
N VAL A 43 10.21 7.59 -6.96
CA VAL A 43 9.74 6.89 -5.76
C VAL A 43 8.25 7.16 -5.53
N LEU A 44 7.79 8.41 -5.69
CA LEU A 44 6.37 8.73 -5.62
C LEU A 44 5.55 8.05 -6.71
N GLY A 45 6.07 7.97 -7.94
CA GLY A 45 5.46 7.22 -9.05
C GLY A 45 5.21 5.76 -8.68
N PHE A 46 6.21 5.11 -8.07
CA PHE A 46 6.07 3.77 -7.53
C PHE A 46 5.00 3.70 -6.42
N LEU A 47 5.05 4.60 -5.43
CA LEU A 47 4.06 4.64 -4.34
C LEU A 47 2.63 4.88 -4.85
N TYR A 48 2.47 5.62 -5.94
CA TYR A 48 1.17 5.83 -6.59
C TYR A 48 0.58 4.59 -7.24
N ALA A 49 1.41 3.63 -7.64
CA ALA A 49 0.92 2.34 -8.15
C ALA A 49 0.19 1.52 -7.08
N PHE A 50 0.41 1.82 -5.79
CA PHE A 50 -0.25 1.16 -4.65
C PHE A 50 -1.56 1.86 -4.25
N LEU A 51 -1.88 3.02 -4.82
CA LEU A 51 -3.11 3.73 -4.49
C LEU A 51 -4.30 3.11 -5.23
N PRO A 52 -5.47 3.01 -4.58
CA PRO A 52 -6.67 2.53 -5.24
C PRO A 52 -7.10 3.52 -6.33
N LYS A 53 -7.61 2.97 -7.43
CA LYS A 53 -8.23 3.79 -8.48
C LYS A 53 -9.54 4.37 -7.92
N PRO A 54 -9.81 5.68 -8.11
CA PRO A 54 -11.09 6.26 -7.69
C PRO A 54 -12.28 5.53 -8.34
N PRO A 55 -13.39 5.35 -7.61
CA PRO A 55 -14.58 4.67 -8.13
C PRO A 55 -15.39 5.52 -9.13
N VAL A 56 -14.99 6.78 -9.36
CA VAL A 56 -15.63 7.73 -10.28
C VAL A 56 -14.59 8.38 -11.18
N SER A 57 -14.98 8.73 -12.40
CA SER A 57 -14.13 9.41 -13.38
C SER A 57 -14.71 10.77 -13.77
N PRO A 58 -13.89 11.82 -13.95
CA PRO A 58 -14.32 13.11 -14.47
C PRO A 58 -14.46 13.11 -16.01
N VAL A 59 -14.03 12.03 -16.68
CA VAL A 59 -14.17 11.83 -18.12
C VAL A 59 -15.50 11.11 -18.33
N ALA A 60 -16.45 11.80 -18.97
CA ALA A 60 -17.66 11.16 -19.45
C ALA A 60 -17.31 10.32 -20.67
N THR A 61 -17.15 9.01 -20.50
CA THR A 61 -17.01 8.08 -21.62
C THR A 61 -18.39 7.80 -22.22
N LEU A 62 -19.02 8.82 -22.80
CA LEU A 62 -20.20 8.65 -23.61
C LEU A 62 -19.86 9.12 -25.02
N SER A 63 -19.56 8.13 -25.87
CA SER A 63 -19.59 8.29 -27.32
C SER A 63 -21.05 8.53 -27.69
N SER A 64 -21.41 9.78 -27.99
CA SER A 64 -22.71 10.09 -28.57
C SER A 64 -22.70 9.70 -30.05
N ALA A 65 -22.74 8.40 -30.33
CA ALA A 65 -22.97 7.88 -31.68
C ALA A 65 -24.47 7.78 -32.04
N ALA A 66 -25.38 8.17 -31.14
CA ALA A 66 -26.83 8.00 -31.31
C ALA A 66 -27.62 9.30 -31.47
N ALA A 67 -26.96 10.44 -31.75
CA ALA A 67 -27.65 11.72 -32.01
C ALA A 67 -27.55 12.17 -33.49
N ALA A 68 -27.30 11.24 -34.40
CA ALA A 68 -27.44 11.44 -35.84
C ALA A 68 -28.59 10.55 -36.34
N GLY A 69 -29.80 10.87 -35.92
CA GLY A 69 -31.03 10.21 -36.32
C GLY A 69 -32.20 11.14 -36.00
N THR A 70 -32.72 11.75 -37.05
CA THR A 70 -33.94 12.55 -37.18
C THR A 70 -35.06 12.18 -36.19
N GLU A 71 -35.64 13.18 -35.52
CA GLU A 71 -37.03 13.63 -35.70
C GLU A 71 -37.39 14.69 -34.64
N GLU A 72 -38.18 15.68 -35.06
CA GLU A 72 -38.79 16.73 -34.23
C GLU A 72 -39.81 16.12 -33.26
N GLY A 73 -39.31 15.47 -32.21
CA GLY A 73 -40.09 15.08 -31.03
C GLY A 73 -39.82 16.05 -29.90
N GLU A 74 -40.86 16.70 -29.41
CA GLU A 74 -40.88 17.51 -28.19
C GLU A 74 -39.96 16.88 -27.12
N GLY A 75 -38.85 17.56 -26.81
CA GLY A 75 -37.76 17.06 -25.97
C GLY A 75 -38.23 16.79 -24.54
N THR A 76 -38.91 15.66 -24.35
CA THR A 76 -39.51 15.28 -23.08
C THR A 76 -38.39 15.01 -22.10
N ASP A 77 -38.35 15.75 -20.99
CA ASP A 77 -37.37 15.55 -19.92
C ASP A 77 -37.68 14.25 -19.15
N ARG A 78 -37.19 13.13 -19.70
CA ARG A 78 -37.35 11.79 -19.11
C ARG A 78 -36.51 11.62 -17.84
N ILE A 79 -35.48 12.44 -17.62
CA ILE A 79 -34.64 12.32 -16.42
C ILE A 79 -35.41 12.89 -15.23
N SER A 80 -36.08 14.03 -15.38
CA SER A 80 -36.93 14.59 -14.32
C SER A 80 -38.13 13.70 -13.95
N ALA A 81 -38.55 12.79 -14.82
CA ALA A 81 -39.60 11.81 -14.52
C ALA A 81 -39.13 10.66 -13.60
N LEU A 82 -37.82 10.46 -13.41
CA LEU A 82 -37.30 9.38 -12.58
C LEU A 82 -37.62 9.60 -11.09
N PRO A 83 -37.85 8.54 -10.29
CA PRO A 83 -37.97 8.64 -8.83
C PRO A 83 -36.70 9.17 -8.16
N ASP A 84 -36.87 9.80 -6.98
CA ASP A 84 -35.77 10.39 -6.19
C ASP A 84 -34.67 9.39 -5.85
N GLU A 85 -35.02 8.13 -5.61
CA GLU A 85 -34.05 7.09 -5.33
C GLU A 85 -33.08 6.87 -6.50
N LEU A 86 -33.59 6.84 -7.75
CA LEU A 86 -32.78 6.66 -8.94
C LEU A 86 -31.93 7.90 -9.21
N LEU A 87 -32.51 9.09 -9.06
CA LEU A 87 -31.76 10.35 -9.20
C LEU A 87 -30.65 10.46 -8.15
N GLY A 88 -30.92 10.06 -6.90
CA GLY A 88 -29.93 9.99 -5.83
C GLY A 88 -28.79 9.04 -6.17
N ARG A 89 -29.08 7.85 -6.72
CA ARG A 89 -28.07 6.90 -7.21
C ARG A 89 -27.25 7.46 -8.37
N ILE A 90 -27.84 8.27 -9.24
CA ILE A 90 -27.11 8.97 -10.32
C ILE A 90 -26.13 9.97 -9.69
N VAL A 91 -26.60 10.84 -8.78
CA VAL A 91 -25.76 11.85 -8.12
C VAL A 91 -24.61 11.21 -7.32
N ALA A 92 -24.88 10.10 -6.61
CA ALA A 92 -23.87 9.36 -5.85
C ALA A 92 -22.72 8.77 -6.70
N ARG A 93 -22.95 8.57 -8.00
CA ARG A 93 -21.94 8.06 -8.95
C ARG A 93 -21.12 9.18 -9.61
N LEU A 94 -21.46 10.44 -9.34
CA LEU A 94 -20.72 11.58 -9.87
C LEU A 94 -19.54 11.93 -8.95
N PRO A 95 -18.42 12.43 -9.52
CA PRO A 95 -17.42 13.17 -8.74
C PRO A 95 -18.09 14.28 -7.92
N ALA A 96 -17.61 14.53 -6.70
CA ALA A 96 -18.20 15.54 -5.80
C ALA A 96 -18.39 16.92 -6.48
N LYS A 97 -17.45 17.32 -7.35
CA LYS A 97 -17.53 18.55 -8.15
C LYS A 97 -18.73 18.56 -9.10
N ASP A 98 -19.00 17.46 -9.78
CA ASP A 98 -20.10 17.35 -10.74
C ASP A 98 -21.44 17.07 -10.04
N GLY A 99 -21.42 16.28 -8.96
CA GLY A 99 -22.56 16.15 -8.06
C GLY A 99 -23.05 17.51 -7.56
N ALA A 100 -22.14 18.41 -7.15
CA ALA A 100 -22.50 19.77 -6.74
C ALA A 100 -23.13 20.61 -7.87
N ARG A 101 -22.75 20.39 -9.14
CA ARG A 101 -23.36 21.09 -10.28
C ARG A 101 -24.81 20.69 -10.52
N THR A 102 -25.18 19.45 -10.20
CA THR A 102 -26.58 18.99 -10.32
C THR A 102 -27.53 19.81 -9.46
N ALA A 103 -27.06 20.38 -8.35
CA ALA A 103 -27.86 21.22 -7.47
C ALA A 103 -28.36 22.54 -8.13
N ALA A 104 -27.82 22.90 -9.29
CA ALA A 104 -28.28 24.04 -10.09
C ALA A 104 -29.43 23.68 -11.05
N LEU A 105 -29.71 22.38 -11.28
CA LEU A 105 -30.74 21.93 -12.22
C LEU A 105 -32.15 22.25 -11.71
N SER A 106 -32.45 21.94 -10.45
CA SER A 106 -33.69 22.33 -9.79
C SER A 106 -33.59 22.23 -8.27
N THR A 107 -34.63 22.69 -7.56
CA THR A 107 -34.76 22.53 -6.09
C THR A 107 -34.73 21.07 -5.66
N ARG A 108 -35.31 20.18 -6.48
CA ARG A 108 -35.32 18.72 -6.26
C ARG A 108 -33.90 18.15 -6.30
N TRP A 109 -33.14 18.47 -7.35
CA TRP A 109 -31.74 18.04 -7.47
C TRP A 109 -30.84 18.62 -6.37
N ARG A 110 -31.12 19.83 -5.90
CA ARG A 110 -30.44 20.41 -4.74
C ARG A 110 -30.70 19.59 -3.47
N GLY A 111 -31.92 19.11 -3.26
CA GLY A 111 -32.26 18.21 -2.16
C GLY A 111 -31.47 16.91 -2.24
N LEU A 112 -31.46 16.27 -3.41
CA LEU A 112 -30.73 15.02 -3.66
C LEU A 112 -29.22 15.18 -3.46
N TRP A 113 -28.64 16.26 -3.97
CA TRP A 113 -27.23 16.57 -3.77
C TRP A 113 -26.88 16.65 -2.29
N ARG A 114 -27.70 17.28 -1.44
CA ARG A 114 -27.40 17.44 0.00
C ARG A 114 -27.29 16.11 0.74
N SER A 115 -28.08 15.10 0.38
CA SER A 115 -28.07 13.78 1.03
C SER A 115 -27.16 12.76 0.35
N ALA A 116 -26.68 13.03 -0.86
CA ALA A 116 -25.94 12.05 -1.65
C ALA A 116 -24.58 11.67 -1.01
N PRO A 117 -24.23 10.38 -0.98
CA PRO A 117 -22.87 9.94 -0.69
C PRO A 117 -21.96 10.25 -1.88
N LEU A 118 -21.12 11.27 -1.74
CA LEU A 118 -20.27 11.75 -2.84
C LEU A 118 -18.84 11.24 -2.73
N VAL A 119 -18.17 11.12 -3.86
CA VAL A 119 -16.77 10.71 -3.95
C VAL A 119 -15.89 11.94 -4.13
N LEU A 120 -15.03 12.23 -3.15
CA LEU A 120 -14.17 13.41 -3.14
C LEU A 120 -12.75 13.05 -3.60
N VAL A 121 -12.37 13.50 -4.79
CA VAL A 121 -11.04 13.28 -5.35
C VAL A 121 -10.43 14.61 -5.74
N ASP A 122 -9.27 14.94 -5.20
CA ASP A 122 -8.71 16.27 -5.34
C ASP A 122 -8.19 16.58 -6.75
N THR A 123 -7.74 15.56 -7.48
CA THR A 123 -7.32 15.67 -8.89
C THR A 123 -8.47 16.14 -9.79
N HIS A 124 -9.73 15.91 -9.43
CA HIS A 124 -10.89 16.37 -10.21
C HIS A 124 -11.10 17.90 -10.15
N PHE A 125 -10.42 18.59 -9.23
CA PHE A 125 -10.40 20.05 -9.16
C PHE A 125 -9.30 20.68 -10.02
N LEU A 126 -8.37 19.89 -10.57
CA LEU A 126 -7.34 20.41 -11.46
C LEU A 126 -7.94 20.84 -12.82
N PRO A 127 -7.35 21.84 -13.51
CA PRO A 127 -7.70 22.17 -14.89
C PRO A 127 -7.51 20.95 -15.82
N ARG A 128 -8.41 20.76 -16.80
CA ARG A 128 -8.29 19.69 -17.81
C ARG A 128 -7.04 19.94 -18.68
N GLY A 129 -6.16 18.95 -18.85
CA GLY A 129 -5.04 19.05 -19.80
C GLY A 129 -3.72 18.33 -19.47
N GLY A 130 -3.62 17.56 -18.39
CA GLY A 130 -2.45 16.70 -18.14
C GLY A 130 -2.90 15.25 -18.02
N ALA A 131 -2.38 14.37 -18.87
CA ALA A 131 -2.53 12.92 -18.70
C ALA A 131 -2.13 12.56 -17.25
N ASP A 132 -3.10 12.12 -16.44
CA ASP A 132 -2.94 11.71 -15.03
C ASP A 132 -2.23 12.73 -14.08
N GLY A 133 -2.06 13.97 -14.50
CA GLY A 133 -0.98 14.85 -14.03
C GLY A 133 -1.25 15.57 -12.72
N ARG A 134 -0.98 14.93 -11.57
CA ARG A 134 -0.81 15.63 -10.29
C ARG A 134 0.24 16.75 -10.46
N PRO A 135 0.05 17.95 -9.89
CA PRO A 135 0.99 19.06 -10.13
C PRO A 135 2.38 18.68 -9.60
N PRO A 136 3.47 18.75 -10.39
CA PRO A 136 4.79 18.21 -9.99
C PRO A 136 5.45 19.04 -8.88
N ARG A 137 5.02 20.29 -8.70
CA ARG A 137 5.57 21.24 -7.72
C ARG A 137 4.45 22.00 -7.01
N PRO A 138 4.70 22.51 -5.78
CA PRO A 138 3.75 23.38 -5.10
C PRO A 138 3.53 24.67 -5.90
N GLY A 139 2.28 25.12 -5.96
CA GLY A 139 1.92 26.29 -6.75
C GLY A 139 0.45 26.71 -6.62
N PRO A 140 0.02 27.71 -7.41
CA PRO A 140 -1.36 28.21 -7.39
C PRO A 140 -2.41 27.11 -7.56
N ALA A 141 -2.16 26.14 -8.45
CA ALA A 141 -3.04 25.00 -8.67
C ALA A 141 -3.23 24.15 -7.41
N SER A 142 -2.14 23.71 -6.75
CA SER A 142 -2.24 22.93 -5.50
C SER A 142 -2.97 23.68 -4.37
N ARG A 143 -2.79 25.01 -4.28
CA ARG A 143 -3.50 25.84 -3.29
C ARG A 143 -4.98 25.96 -3.63
N ALA A 144 -5.32 26.15 -4.91
CA ALA A 144 -6.71 26.19 -5.36
C ALA A 144 -7.43 24.86 -5.09
N VAL A 145 -6.76 23.72 -5.35
CA VAL A 145 -7.26 22.38 -5.01
C VAL A 145 -7.50 22.24 -3.51
N CYS A 146 -6.53 22.63 -2.68
CA CYS A 146 -6.67 22.59 -1.21
C CYS A 146 -7.89 23.42 -0.72
N ARG A 147 -8.09 24.62 -1.28
CA ARG A 147 -9.27 25.45 -0.98
C ARG A 147 -10.56 24.79 -1.45
N ALA A 148 -10.57 24.19 -2.64
CA ALA A 148 -11.73 23.51 -3.20
C ALA A 148 -12.13 22.29 -2.36
N VAL A 149 -11.17 21.49 -1.91
CA VAL A 149 -11.39 20.37 -0.97
C VAL A 149 -11.98 20.89 0.34
N SER A 150 -11.37 21.94 0.91
CA SER A 150 -11.85 22.53 2.16
C SER A 150 -13.26 23.12 2.03
N ALA A 151 -13.59 23.69 0.86
CA ALA A 151 -14.93 24.18 0.55
C ALA A 151 -15.93 23.03 0.42
N ALA A 152 -15.58 21.97 -0.32
CA ALA A 152 -16.45 20.81 -0.51
C ALA A 152 -16.80 20.12 0.82
N LEU A 153 -15.83 19.95 1.72
CA LEU A 153 -16.06 19.40 3.05
C LEU A 153 -17.01 20.25 3.90
N ARG A 154 -16.95 21.58 3.75
CA ARG A 154 -17.79 22.54 4.47
C ARG A 154 -19.21 22.61 3.91
N THR A 155 -19.36 22.60 2.59
CA THR A 155 -20.62 22.93 1.93
C THR A 155 -21.53 21.73 1.75
N HIS A 156 -20.98 20.55 1.47
CA HIS A 156 -21.78 19.34 1.29
C HIS A 156 -22.17 18.77 2.65
N PRO A 157 -23.47 18.70 3.02
CA PRO A 157 -23.87 18.18 4.33
C PRO A 157 -23.80 16.65 4.41
N GLY A 158 -23.97 15.93 3.29
CA GLY A 158 -23.94 14.47 3.23
C GLY A 158 -22.56 13.84 3.42
N PRO A 159 -22.47 12.50 3.34
CA PRO A 159 -21.23 11.77 3.59
C PRO A 159 -20.28 11.78 2.38
N PHE A 160 -19.02 11.49 2.66
CA PHE A 160 -17.97 11.23 1.68
C PHE A 160 -17.36 9.84 1.93
N PRO A 161 -17.99 8.74 1.48
CA PRO A 161 -17.48 7.40 1.75
C PRO A 161 -16.07 7.16 1.22
N PHE A 162 -15.70 7.84 0.13
CA PHE A 162 -14.37 7.78 -0.47
C PHE A 162 -13.77 9.18 -0.59
N VAL A 163 -12.57 9.34 -0.04
CA VAL A 163 -11.78 10.57 -0.10
C VAL A 163 -10.37 10.26 -0.59
N SER A 164 -9.96 10.86 -1.70
CA SER A 164 -8.60 10.74 -2.23
C SER A 164 -7.95 12.11 -2.42
N LEU A 165 -6.94 12.38 -1.59
CA LEU A 165 -6.18 13.61 -1.54
C LEU A 165 -4.72 13.31 -1.89
N SER A 166 -4.35 13.55 -3.15
CA SER A 166 -3.03 13.23 -3.69
C SER A 166 -2.24 14.42 -4.24
N CYS A 167 -2.84 15.61 -4.22
CA CYS A 167 -2.26 16.86 -4.72
C CYS A 167 -1.56 17.69 -3.62
N GLY A 168 -1.51 17.19 -2.38
CA GLY A 168 -1.01 17.90 -1.20
C GLY A 168 0.49 18.25 -1.24
N PHE A 169 0.80 19.46 -0.77
CA PHE A 169 2.14 20.00 -0.49
C PHE A 169 2.13 20.82 0.82
N MET A 170 1.56 20.22 1.87
CA MET A 170 1.41 20.85 3.18
C MET A 170 2.78 20.98 3.86
N LYS A 171 2.99 22.14 4.50
CA LYS A 171 4.21 22.52 5.21
C LYS A 171 3.99 22.49 6.72
N ALA A 172 5.09 22.52 7.47
CA ALA A 172 5.09 22.56 8.93
C ALA A 172 4.74 23.94 9.52
N VAL A 173 3.73 24.62 8.95
CA VAL A 173 3.26 25.96 9.33
C VAL A 173 1.85 25.91 9.92
N ASP A 174 1.49 26.89 10.76
CA ASP A 174 0.22 26.87 11.49
C ASP A 174 -1.01 26.87 10.58
N ALA A 175 -0.95 27.57 9.44
CA ALA A 175 -2.02 27.56 8.45
C ALA A 175 -2.32 26.15 7.93
N ASP A 176 -1.29 25.36 7.59
CA ASP A 176 -1.48 24.00 7.08
C ASP A 176 -1.88 23.03 8.19
N ARG A 177 -1.41 23.24 9.43
CA ARG A 177 -1.89 22.49 10.60
C ARG A 177 -3.37 22.74 10.88
N ALA A 178 -3.82 23.99 10.75
CA ALA A 178 -5.23 24.35 10.90
C ALA A 178 -6.09 23.69 9.80
N VAL A 179 -5.61 23.66 8.56
CA VAL A 179 -6.28 22.93 7.47
C VAL A 179 -6.36 21.43 7.76
N LEU A 180 -5.28 20.82 8.25
CA LEU A 180 -5.28 19.41 8.66
C LEU A 180 -6.29 19.13 9.77
N ALA A 181 -6.28 19.93 10.84
CA ALA A 181 -7.23 19.80 11.93
C ALA A 181 -8.68 19.92 11.43
N PHE A 182 -8.94 20.91 10.58
CA PHE A 182 -10.23 21.11 9.93
C PHE A 182 -10.65 19.88 9.09
N TRP A 183 -9.75 19.33 8.26
CA TRP A 183 -10.06 18.15 7.43
C TRP A 183 -10.39 16.92 8.28
N PHE A 184 -9.59 16.60 9.29
CA PHE A 184 -9.84 15.42 10.12
C PHE A 184 -11.09 15.54 11.01
N GLN A 185 -11.45 16.76 11.43
CA GLN A 185 -12.74 17.01 12.08
C GLN A 185 -13.93 16.73 11.14
N HIS A 186 -13.77 16.98 9.83
CA HIS A 186 -14.81 16.67 8.86
C HIS A 186 -14.79 15.19 8.49
N PHE A 187 -13.63 14.56 8.32
CA PHE A 187 -13.55 13.13 8.00
C PHE A 187 -14.21 12.26 9.07
N SER A 188 -14.08 12.63 10.35
CA SER A 188 -14.73 11.91 11.45
C SER A 188 -16.25 11.99 11.45
N THR A 189 -16.84 13.04 10.86
CA THR A 189 -18.29 13.28 10.83
C THR A 189 -18.93 12.99 9.48
N LYS A 190 -18.14 12.84 8.41
CA LYS A 190 -18.60 12.64 7.04
C LYS A 190 -18.66 11.17 6.61
N GLY A 191 -18.55 10.23 7.55
CA GLY A 191 -18.67 8.79 7.24
C GLY A 191 -17.64 8.31 6.24
N VAL A 192 -16.39 8.77 6.36
CA VAL A 192 -15.31 8.35 5.45
C VAL A 192 -14.95 6.90 5.72
N GLU A 193 -15.13 6.04 4.71
CA GLU A 193 -14.78 4.61 4.76
C GLU A 193 -13.42 4.34 4.13
N GLU A 194 -13.08 5.08 3.08
CA GLU A 194 -11.80 4.99 2.39
C GLU A 194 -11.11 6.34 2.33
N LEU A 195 -9.89 6.40 2.87
CA LEU A 195 -9.07 7.60 2.85
C LEU A 195 -7.71 7.33 2.19
N VAL A 196 -7.47 7.99 1.07
CA VAL A 196 -6.14 8.10 0.45
C VAL A 196 -5.60 9.48 0.76
N PHE A 197 -4.46 9.56 1.45
CA PHE A 197 -3.87 10.82 1.85
C PHE A 197 -2.36 10.87 1.62
N VAL A 198 -1.97 11.69 0.64
CA VAL A 198 -0.58 11.85 0.20
C VAL A 198 -0.12 13.28 0.48
N ASN A 199 1.07 13.44 1.05
CA ASN A 199 1.73 14.74 1.15
C ASN A 199 3.12 14.71 0.56
N ARG A 200 3.34 15.50 -0.50
CA ARG A 200 4.57 15.46 -1.28
C ARG A 200 5.63 16.48 -0.84
N PRO A 201 6.89 16.28 -1.23
CA PRO A 201 7.43 15.07 -1.88
C PRO A 201 7.78 13.97 -0.87
N SER A 202 8.03 14.34 0.38
CA SER A 202 8.48 13.45 1.45
C SER A 202 7.95 13.91 2.81
N PRO A 203 7.97 13.05 3.83
CA PRO A 203 7.58 13.43 5.19
C PRO A 203 8.39 14.61 5.72
N LEU A 204 7.70 15.69 6.09
CA LEU A 204 8.33 16.84 6.73
C LEU A 204 8.51 16.60 8.24
N ALA A 205 9.72 16.85 8.76
CA ALA A 205 10.05 16.61 10.17
C ALA A 205 9.12 17.32 11.17
N GLY A 206 8.68 18.54 10.83
CA GLY A 206 7.80 19.34 11.68
C GLY A 206 6.30 19.05 11.52
N LEU A 207 5.87 18.29 10.51
CA LEU A 207 4.45 18.09 10.21
C LEU A 207 4.07 16.61 10.41
N ARG A 208 3.28 16.33 11.44
CA ARG A 208 2.74 15.00 11.74
C ARG A 208 1.25 14.93 11.41
N LEU A 209 0.78 13.72 11.13
CA LEU A 209 -0.66 13.46 11.12
C LEU A 209 -1.26 13.76 12.51
N PRO A 210 -2.45 14.38 12.57
CA PRO A 210 -3.11 14.68 13.83
C PRO A 210 -3.70 13.42 14.46
N ALA A 211 -3.80 13.41 15.80
CA ALA A 211 -4.46 12.34 16.56
C ALA A 211 -5.93 12.12 16.16
N ALA A 212 -6.59 13.16 15.63
CA ALA A 212 -7.96 13.10 15.10
C ALA A 212 -8.14 12.09 13.96
N LEU A 213 -7.07 11.57 13.36
CA LEU A 213 -7.12 10.43 12.43
C LEU A 213 -7.88 9.24 13.05
N PHE A 214 -7.65 8.93 14.33
CA PHE A 214 -8.31 7.84 15.06
C PHE A 214 -9.78 8.14 15.40
N SER A 215 -10.26 9.35 15.17
CA SER A 215 -11.68 9.70 15.34
C SER A 215 -12.53 9.31 14.14
N CYS A 216 -11.91 8.87 13.03
CA CYS A 216 -12.61 8.43 11.83
C CYS A 216 -13.07 6.97 11.97
N ALA A 217 -14.12 6.74 12.77
CA ALA A 217 -14.60 5.40 13.14
C ALA A 217 -15.12 4.56 11.96
N CYS A 218 -15.53 5.19 10.85
CA CYS A 218 -16.02 4.50 9.67
C CYS A 218 -14.91 3.97 8.76
N LEU A 219 -13.63 4.32 9.01
CA LEU A 219 -12.52 3.92 8.13
C LEU A 219 -12.39 2.41 8.05
N ARG A 220 -12.43 1.90 6.82
CA ARG A 220 -12.20 0.52 6.43
C ARG A 220 -10.89 0.36 5.67
N ARG A 221 -10.51 1.36 4.86
CA ARG A 221 -9.27 1.34 4.08
C ARG A 221 -8.53 2.66 4.20
N LEU A 222 -7.25 2.61 4.60
CA LEU A 222 -6.43 3.79 4.83
C LEU A 222 -5.12 3.68 4.06
N TYR A 223 -4.86 4.66 3.20
CA TYR A 223 -3.63 4.76 2.41
C TYR A 223 -2.94 6.07 2.77
N LEU A 224 -1.81 5.99 3.46
CA LEU A 224 -1.03 7.16 3.86
C LEU A 224 0.29 7.16 3.12
N VAL A 225 0.59 8.27 2.42
CA VAL A 225 1.82 8.39 1.63
C VAL A 225 2.59 9.66 1.98
N ALA A 226 3.89 9.51 2.23
CA ALA A 226 4.83 10.61 2.51
C ALA A 226 4.43 11.49 3.72
N TRP A 227 3.90 10.84 4.75
CA TRP A 227 3.55 11.47 6.03
C TRP A 227 4.50 11.07 7.15
N ARG A 228 4.71 11.96 8.13
CA ARG A 228 5.19 11.54 9.44
C ARG A 228 4.00 11.04 10.25
N PHE A 229 4.12 9.84 10.80
CA PHE A 229 3.02 9.22 11.51
C PHE A 229 2.68 9.96 12.82
N VAL A 230 1.50 9.67 13.36
CA VAL A 230 0.99 10.25 14.61
C VAL A 230 1.94 9.91 15.76
N ASP A 231 2.13 10.84 16.71
CA ASP A 231 2.88 10.55 17.93
C ASP A 231 2.04 9.68 18.88
N THR A 232 2.23 8.37 18.80
CA THR A 232 1.42 7.39 19.55
C THR A 232 1.61 7.47 21.05
N ALA A 233 2.74 8.02 21.53
CA ALA A 233 3.02 8.16 22.96
C ALA A 233 2.07 9.14 23.68
N ARG A 234 1.41 10.02 22.93
CA ARG A 234 0.50 11.06 23.45
C ARG A 234 -0.97 10.75 23.19
N LEU A 235 -1.28 9.58 22.63
CA LEU A 235 -2.65 9.23 22.28
C LEU A 235 -3.46 8.81 23.51
N PRO A 236 -4.75 9.21 23.59
CA PRO A 236 -5.64 8.73 24.63
C PRO A 236 -5.89 7.22 24.46
N ARG A 237 -6.17 6.53 25.58
CA ARG A 237 -6.37 5.07 25.62
C ARG A 237 -7.53 4.55 24.74
N GLY A 238 -8.45 5.42 24.31
CA GLY A 238 -9.56 5.07 23.43
C GLY A 238 -9.29 5.22 21.93
N ALA A 239 -8.10 5.69 21.53
CA ALA A 239 -7.76 5.86 20.12
C ALA A 239 -7.67 4.48 19.42
N SER A 240 -8.59 4.23 18.49
CA SER A 240 -8.68 2.95 17.78
C SER A 240 -9.25 3.14 16.38
N PHE A 241 -8.98 2.17 15.51
CA PHE A 241 -9.64 2.00 14.23
C PHE A 241 -10.55 0.77 14.29
N PRO A 242 -11.82 0.93 14.68
CA PRO A 242 -12.68 -0.21 14.98
C PRO A 242 -13.04 -1.04 13.73
N ASN A 243 -13.04 -0.42 12.55
CA ASN A 243 -13.48 -1.04 11.29
C ASN A 243 -12.38 -1.16 10.23
N LEU A 244 -11.13 -0.84 10.56
CA LEU A 244 -10.05 -0.77 9.57
C LEU A 244 -9.60 -2.17 9.16
N GLN A 245 -9.79 -2.49 7.88
CA GLN A 245 -9.49 -3.79 7.27
C GLN A 245 -8.20 -3.75 6.45
N GLU A 246 -7.88 -2.61 5.83
CA GLU A 246 -6.70 -2.46 4.98
C GLU A 246 -5.93 -1.18 5.33
N LEU A 247 -4.63 -1.33 5.52
CA LEU A 247 -3.72 -0.24 5.77
C LEU A 247 -2.51 -0.31 4.85
N VAL A 248 -2.28 0.76 4.10
CA VAL A 248 -1.11 0.92 3.24
C VAL A 248 -0.34 2.18 3.63
N LEU A 249 0.93 2.01 3.98
CA LEU A 249 1.84 3.07 4.41
C LEU A 249 2.99 3.18 3.40
N GLY A 250 3.00 4.25 2.60
CA GLY A 250 4.01 4.49 1.56
C GLY A 250 4.94 5.65 1.90
N GLY A 251 6.25 5.46 2.01
CA GLY A 251 7.16 6.57 2.30
C GLY A 251 6.87 7.25 3.64
N VAL A 252 6.24 6.56 4.59
CA VAL A 252 5.87 7.12 5.90
C VAL A 252 7.10 7.16 6.81
N ALA A 253 7.14 8.12 7.74
CA ALA A 253 8.14 8.15 8.82
C ALA A 253 7.50 7.66 10.13
N MET A 254 7.66 6.37 10.43
CA MET A 254 7.05 5.65 11.55
C MET A 254 8.10 4.84 12.34
N GLU A 255 7.95 4.73 13.66
CA GLU A 255 8.82 3.94 14.56
C GLU A 255 8.17 2.60 14.96
N ASP A 256 8.96 1.69 15.54
CA ASP A 256 8.52 0.35 15.96
C ASP A 256 7.29 0.40 16.90
N ARG A 257 7.33 1.30 17.89
CA ARG A 257 6.21 1.52 18.83
C ARG A 257 4.91 1.94 18.15
N ASP A 258 5.02 2.67 17.04
CA ASP A 258 3.86 3.19 16.34
C ASP A 258 3.15 2.05 15.59
N LEU A 259 3.92 1.12 15.01
CA LEU A 259 3.40 -0.10 14.38
C LEU A 259 2.76 -1.03 15.43
N ASP A 260 3.43 -1.25 16.56
CA ASP A 260 2.89 -2.06 17.67
C ASP A 260 1.55 -1.48 18.16
N PHE A 261 1.49 -0.17 18.38
CA PHE A 261 0.26 0.53 18.75
C PHE A 261 -0.82 0.37 17.67
N LEU A 262 -0.46 0.55 16.40
CA LEU A 262 -1.42 0.49 15.30
C LEU A 262 -2.06 -0.89 15.14
N LEU A 263 -1.26 -1.97 15.27
CA LEU A 263 -1.77 -3.33 15.22
C LEU A 263 -2.71 -3.62 16.40
N ALA A 264 -2.39 -3.12 17.60
CA ALA A 264 -3.27 -3.23 18.76
C ALA A 264 -4.54 -2.39 18.63
N ALA A 265 -4.44 -1.21 18.02
CA ALA A 265 -5.55 -0.27 17.82
C ALA A 265 -6.48 -0.66 16.66
N SER A 266 -6.15 -1.69 15.87
CA SER A 266 -6.88 -2.09 14.66
C SER A 266 -7.29 -3.58 14.73
N PRO A 267 -8.31 -3.93 15.54
CA PRO A 267 -8.64 -5.32 15.86
C PRO A 267 -9.18 -6.15 14.68
N VAL A 268 -9.61 -5.51 13.59
CA VAL A 268 -10.16 -6.17 12.40
C VAL A 268 -9.28 -5.99 11.16
N LEU A 269 -8.03 -5.58 11.34
CA LEU A 269 -7.09 -5.34 10.25
C LEU A 269 -6.74 -6.66 9.56
N GLU A 270 -7.04 -6.78 8.27
CA GLU A 270 -6.78 -7.97 7.46
C GLU A 270 -5.52 -7.81 6.61
N THR A 271 -5.25 -6.60 6.10
CA THR A 271 -4.14 -6.33 5.20
C THR A 271 -3.30 -5.16 5.68
N LEU A 272 -2.00 -5.39 5.83
CA LEU A 272 -0.99 -4.37 6.11
C LEU A 272 0.04 -4.36 4.98
N ALA A 273 0.30 -3.19 4.40
CA ALA A 273 1.41 -2.98 3.48
C ALA A 273 2.25 -1.78 3.92
N ILE A 274 3.56 -1.96 4.02
CA ILE A 274 4.53 -0.92 4.32
C ILE A 274 5.53 -0.85 3.18
N VAL A 275 5.54 0.28 2.50
CA VAL A 275 6.33 0.50 1.28
C VAL A 275 7.26 1.67 1.53
N GLY A 276 8.58 1.45 1.55
CA GLY A 276 9.56 2.52 1.63
C GLY A 276 9.52 3.34 2.92
N ASN A 277 9.27 2.73 4.09
CA ASN A 277 9.31 3.46 5.37
C ASN A 277 10.65 4.19 5.51
N VAL A 278 10.59 5.50 5.75
CA VAL A 278 11.76 6.40 5.75
C VAL A 278 12.61 6.20 7.00
N LYS A 279 11.99 5.71 8.07
CA LYS A 279 12.70 5.32 9.28
C LYS A 279 13.03 3.84 9.24
N LYS A 280 14.13 3.51 9.88
CA LYS A 280 14.47 2.13 10.20
C LYS A 280 13.41 1.54 11.14
N MET A 281 13.07 0.26 10.92
CA MET A 281 12.12 -0.43 11.78
C MET A 281 12.43 -1.92 12.05
N HIS A 282 11.94 -2.41 13.18
CA HIS A 282 11.78 -3.82 13.52
C HIS A 282 10.27 -4.11 13.58
N ALA A 283 9.78 -4.85 12.59
CA ALA A 283 8.35 -5.12 12.47
C ALA A 283 7.97 -6.34 13.31
N ARG A 284 7.22 -6.11 14.39
CA ARG A 284 6.68 -7.18 15.24
C ARG A 284 5.20 -7.36 14.93
N LEU A 285 4.87 -8.46 14.26
CA LEU A 285 3.51 -8.78 13.88
C LEU A 285 2.84 -9.59 14.99
N ALA A 286 2.02 -8.89 15.80
CA ALA A 286 1.14 -9.47 16.79
C ALA A 286 -0.30 -9.01 16.51
N SER A 287 -1.07 -9.82 15.77
CA SER A 287 -2.44 -9.50 15.39
C SER A 287 -3.23 -10.76 15.05
N HIS A 288 -4.42 -10.88 15.61
CA HIS A 288 -5.28 -12.05 15.42
C HIS A 288 -6.13 -11.97 14.14
N SER A 289 -6.31 -10.78 13.57
CA SER A 289 -7.10 -10.54 12.35
C SER A 289 -6.26 -10.49 11.08
N LEU A 290 -4.95 -10.21 11.20
CA LEU A 290 -4.08 -9.95 10.06
C LEU A 290 -3.93 -11.20 9.19
N ARG A 291 -4.31 -11.09 7.92
CA ARG A 291 -4.24 -12.15 6.90
C ARG A 291 -3.11 -11.94 5.92
N CYS A 292 -2.77 -10.69 5.63
CA CYS A 292 -1.70 -10.33 4.71
C CYS A 292 -0.82 -9.23 5.29
N ALA A 293 0.49 -9.45 5.31
CA ALA A 293 1.49 -8.46 5.67
C ALA A 293 2.51 -8.31 4.54
N GLN A 294 2.79 -7.07 4.14
CA GLN A 294 3.70 -6.75 3.04
C GLN A 294 4.70 -5.69 3.47
N PHE A 295 5.97 -5.95 3.20
CA PHE A 295 7.06 -5.02 3.39
C PHE A 295 7.81 -4.90 2.06
N CYS A 296 7.85 -3.70 1.50
CA CYS A 296 8.44 -3.44 0.19
C CYS A 296 9.40 -2.25 0.29
N LEU A 297 10.61 -2.35 -0.26
CA LEU A 297 11.57 -1.22 -0.35
C LEU A 297 11.87 -0.50 0.99
N ALA A 298 11.60 -1.16 2.13
CA ALA A 298 11.74 -0.55 3.45
C ALA A 298 13.09 -0.89 4.09
N ASP A 299 13.63 0.03 4.89
CA ASP A 299 14.81 -0.21 5.74
C ASP A 299 14.37 -0.98 7.01
N ILE A 300 14.52 -2.30 6.94
CA ILE A 300 14.00 -3.22 7.96
C ILE A 300 15.13 -4.15 8.40
N ASN A 301 15.34 -4.19 9.71
CA ASN A 301 16.32 -5.08 10.32
C ASN A 301 15.72 -6.45 10.66
N GLU A 302 14.45 -6.45 11.09
CA GLU A 302 13.76 -7.63 11.58
C GLU A 302 12.28 -7.60 11.22
N VAL A 303 11.77 -8.73 10.77
CA VAL A 303 10.34 -9.00 10.66
C VAL A 303 10.04 -10.22 11.52
N ALA A 304 9.43 -10.01 12.67
CA ALA A 304 9.09 -11.06 13.63
C ALA A 304 7.57 -11.28 13.65
N VAL A 305 7.14 -12.45 13.18
CA VAL A 305 5.76 -12.92 13.34
C VAL A 305 5.63 -13.52 14.73
N VAL A 306 5.25 -12.70 15.71
CA VAL A 306 5.20 -13.09 17.13
C VAL A 306 3.99 -13.97 17.39
N ASP A 307 2.79 -13.43 17.17
CA ASP A 307 1.52 -14.14 17.30
C ASP A 307 0.52 -13.61 16.27
N ALA A 308 0.41 -14.30 15.14
CA ALA A 308 -0.46 -13.93 14.04
C ALA A 308 -1.23 -15.15 13.51
N PRO A 309 -2.24 -15.64 14.27
CA PRO A 309 -2.91 -16.90 13.99
C PRO A 309 -3.65 -16.94 12.64
N SER A 310 -4.09 -15.77 12.15
CA SER A 310 -4.81 -15.63 10.89
C SER A 310 -3.92 -15.28 9.70
N LEU A 311 -2.61 -15.13 9.89
CA LEU A 311 -1.70 -14.69 8.84
C LEU A 311 -1.58 -15.77 7.77
N GLU A 312 -2.01 -15.46 6.56
CA GLU A 312 -1.98 -16.33 5.38
C GLU A 312 -0.78 -16.00 4.49
N ARG A 313 -0.45 -14.72 4.35
CA ARG A 313 0.53 -14.23 3.37
C ARG A 313 1.51 -13.24 3.98
N LEU A 314 2.80 -13.52 3.87
CA LEU A 314 3.87 -12.60 4.26
C LEU A 314 4.78 -12.30 3.06
N PHE A 315 4.85 -11.02 2.69
CA PHE A 315 5.68 -10.50 1.62
C PHE A 315 6.79 -9.60 2.17
N ILE A 316 8.02 -9.86 1.78
CA ILE A 316 9.23 -9.09 2.08
C ILE A 316 9.97 -8.94 0.76
N TRP A 317 9.92 -7.76 0.16
CA TRP A 317 10.40 -7.53 -1.20
C TRP A 317 11.35 -6.32 -1.24
N GLN A 318 12.57 -6.57 -1.71
CA GLN A 318 13.61 -5.54 -1.86
C GLN A 318 13.84 -4.68 -0.59
N CYS A 319 13.69 -5.28 0.60
CA CYS A 319 14.05 -4.62 1.86
C CYS A 319 15.57 -4.57 2.02
N LEU A 320 16.07 -3.50 2.64
CA LEU A 320 17.50 -3.27 2.88
C LEU A 320 17.84 -3.44 4.36
N GLY A 321 18.96 -4.11 4.66
CA GLY A 321 19.54 -4.22 5.99
C GLY A 321 20.77 -3.32 6.15
N GLN A 322 20.98 -2.80 7.35
CA GLN A 322 21.82 -1.63 7.68
C GLN A 322 23.35 -1.70 7.40
N ARG A 323 23.87 -2.69 6.69
CA ARG A 323 25.31 -2.76 6.40
C ARG A 323 25.56 -3.25 4.98
N ARG A 324 26.70 -2.89 4.39
CA ARG A 324 27.30 -3.73 3.34
C ARG A 324 27.37 -5.16 3.93
N GLY A 325 26.49 -6.05 3.50
CA GLY A 325 26.32 -7.40 4.07
C GLY A 325 25.44 -7.53 5.34
N GLY A 326 24.66 -6.51 5.71
CA GLY A 326 23.73 -6.57 6.85
C GLY A 326 22.52 -7.43 6.54
N ARG A 327 22.36 -8.55 7.25
CA ARG A 327 21.25 -9.48 7.03
C ARG A 327 19.99 -9.04 7.78
N ILE A 328 18.83 -9.26 7.16
CA ILE A 328 17.49 -9.05 7.73
C ILE A 328 17.07 -10.31 8.46
N ARG A 329 16.68 -10.22 9.73
CA ARG A 329 16.13 -11.36 10.47
C ARG A 329 14.64 -11.52 10.16
N ILE A 330 14.22 -12.74 9.83
CA ILE A 330 12.82 -13.09 9.59
C ILE A 330 12.48 -14.19 10.59
N GLN A 331 11.75 -13.83 11.64
CA GLN A 331 11.34 -14.77 12.67
C GLN A 331 9.89 -15.21 12.42
N ILE A 332 9.67 -16.52 12.32
CA ILE A 332 8.36 -17.14 12.25
C ILE A 332 8.07 -17.80 13.61
N GLY A 333 7.25 -17.12 14.41
CA GLY A 333 6.67 -17.65 15.64
C GLY A 333 5.34 -18.34 15.36
N ARG A 334 4.25 -17.87 15.97
CA ARG A 334 2.93 -18.53 15.85
C ARG A 334 2.13 -18.00 14.66
N ALA A 335 2.20 -18.72 13.53
CA ALA A 335 1.44 -18.42 12.30
C ALA A 335 0.97 -19.72 11.59
N PRO A 336 -0.01 -20.45 12.15
CA PRO A 336 -0.45 -21.76 11.66
C PRO A 336 -1.15 -21.72 10.28
N ARG A 337 -1.67 -20.56 9.87
CA ARG A 337 -2.35 -20.38 8.58
C ARG A 337 -1.42 -19.85 7.48
N LEU A 338 -0.13 -19.65 7.76
CA LEU A 338 0.80 -19.04 6.83
C LEU A 338 0.99 -19.98 5.63
N SER A 339 0.34 -19.65 4.51
CA SER A 339 0.33 -20.44 3.28
C SER A 339 1.29 -19.90 2.24
N MET A 340 1.59 -18.61 2.28
CA MET A 340 2.54 -17.96 1.38
C MET A 340 3.61 -17.18 2.13
N LEU A 341 4.86 -17.43 1.76
CA LEU A 341 6.02 -16.68 2.25
C LEU A 341 6.90 -16.28 1.07
N GLY A 342 7.21 -15.00 0.95
CA GLY A 342 8.06 -14.48 -0.11
C GLY A 342 8.45 -13.03 0.14
N TYR A 343 9.30 -12.37 -0.62
CA TYR A 343 10.36 -12.94 -1.44
C TYR A 343 11.58 -13.13 -0.54
N LEU A 344 11.96 -14.38 -0.23
CA LEU A 344 13.14 -14.60 0.60
C LEU A 344 14.42 -14.55 -0.24
N LYS A 345 15.44 -13.84 0.25
CA LYS A 345 16.78 -13.80 -0.35
C LYS A 345 17.78 -14.48 0.58
N PRO A 346 18.16 -15.75 0.37
CA PRO A 346 19.01 -16.52 1.29
C PRO A 346 20.34 -15.85 1.70
N GLY A 347 20.92 -15.01 0.83
CA GLY A 347 22.14 -14.26 1.15
C GLY A 347 21.91 -13.09 2.12
N MET A 348 20.70 -12.53 2.12
CA MET A 348 20.32 -11.35 2.89
C MET A 348 19.40 -11.67 4.07
N HIS A 349 18.61 -12.73 4.01
CA HIS A 349 17.58 -13.02 5.00
C HIS A 349 18.03 -14.16 5.92
N LEU A 350 18.06 -13.90 7.23
CA LEU A 350 18.25 -14.90 8.28
C LEU A 350 16.87 -15.40 8.71
N LEU A 351 16.50 -16.59 8.24
CA LEU A 351 15.27 -17.23 8.66
C LEU A 351 15.44 -17.84 10.05
N GLU A 352 14.56 -17.49 10.97
CA GLU A 352 14.46 -18.03 12.31
C GLU A 352 13.06 -18.63 12.48
N ILE A 353 12.98 -19.91 12.87
CA ILE A 353 11.71 -20.59 13.09
C ILE A 353 11.71 -21.07 14.54
N GLY A 354 10.69 -20.66 15.30
CA GLY A 354 10.70 -20.80 16.75
C GLY A 354 11.89 -20.03 17.35
N ASN A 355 12.87 -20.77 17.89
CA ASN A 355 14.10 -20.23 18.47
C ASN A 355 15.37 -20.72 17.73
N THR A 356 15.23 -21.19 16.49
CA THR A 356 16.35 -21.74 15.71
C THR A 356 16.59 -20.95 14.45
N ILE A 357 17.79 -20.38 14.33
CA ILE A 357 18.27 -19.74 13.10
C ILE A 357 18.67 -20.81 12.09
N ILE A 358 18.06 -20.79 10.92
CA ILE A 358 18.32 -21.73 9.83
C ILE A 358 19.67 -21.39 9.17
N LYS A 359 20.61 -22.32 9.25
CA LYS A 359 21.97 -22.23 8.70
C LYS A 359 22.16 -23.34 7.65
N PRO A 360 23.20 -23.25 6.79
CA PRO A 360 23.54 -24.36 5.89
C PRO A 360 23.69 -25.67 6.67
N GLY A 361 22.95 -26.70 6.26
CA GLY A 361 23.02 -28.04 6.87
C GLY A 361 22.13 -28.23 8.10
N THR A 362 21.30 -27.24 8.47
CA THR A 362 20.27 -27.44 9.50
C THR A 362 19.37 -28.62 9.12
N ARG A 363 19.24 -29.59 10.03
CA ARG A 363 18.36 -30.74 9.85
C ARG A 363 16.92 -30.35 10.18
N PRO A 364 15.93 -30.77 9.37
CA PRO A 364 14.53 -30.49 9.66
C PRO A 364 14.11 -31.21 10.94
N ASN A 365 13.46 -30.49 11.85
CA ASN A 365 12.73 -31.07 12.96
C ASN A 365 11.35 -30.37 13.07
N PRO A 366 10.35 -30.96 13.74
CA PRO A 366 9.01 -30.38 13.81
C PRO A 366 8.94 -28.94 14.36
N LYS A 367 9.92 -28.53 15.18
CA LYS A 367 10.00 -27.17 15.75
C LYS A 367 10.64 -26.16 14.79
N THR A 368 11.27 -26.62 13.70
CA THR A 368 11.93 -25.78 12.69
C THR A 368 11.29 -25.92 11.32
N THR A 369 10.12 -26.55 11.24
CA THR A 369 9.35 -26.70 10.01
C THR A 369 8.06 -25.91 10.09
N VAL A 370 7.68 -25.26 8.99
CA VAL A 370 6.42 -24.54 8.84
C VAL A 370 5.63 -25.26 7.73
N PRO A 371 4.89 -26.34 8.07
CA PRO A 371 4.20 -27.17 7.08
C PRO A 371 2.98 -26.49 6.46
N SER A 372 2.53 -25.35 6.99
CA SER A 372 1.41 -24.59 6.43
C SER A 372 1.76 -23.91 5.10
N VAL A 373 3.04 -23.65 4.84
CA VAL A 373 3.49 -22.92 3.64
C VAL A 373 3.39 -23.81 2.41
N GLN A 374 2.52 -23.40 1.48
CA GLN A 374 2.28 -24.03 0.18
C GLN A 374 2.96 -23.28 -0.96
N MET A 375 3.12 -21.97 -0.84
CA MET A 375 3.80 -21.13 -1.82
C MET A 375 5.01 -20.44 -1.21
N LEU A 376 6.17 -20.66 -1.83
CA LEU A 376 7.42 -20.01 -1.44
C LEU A 376 7.96 -19.20 -2.62
N ALA A 377 8.17 -17.90 -2.42
CA ALA A 377 8.84 -17.06 -3.41
C ALA A 377 10.26 -16.72 -2.95
N LEU A 378 11.24 -16.92 -3.83
CA LEU A 378 12.66 -16.75 -3.56
C LEU A 378 13.30 -15.83 -4.60
N TYR A 379 14.24 -15.02 -4.12
CA TYR A 379 15.13 -14.22 -4.95
C TYR A 379 16.56 -14.77 -4.80
N LEU A 380 17.15 -15.27 -5.88
CA LEU A 380 18.39 -16.06 -5.85
C LEU A 380 19.45 -15.52 -6.80
N HIS A 381 20.71 -15.58 -6.36
CA HIS A 381 21.87 -15.52 -7.23
C HIS A 381 22.51 -16.90 -7.32
N PHE A 382 22.26 -17.62 -8.41
CA PHE A 382 22.79 -18.97 -8.59
C PHE A 382 24.33 -19.04 -8.67
N ARG A 383 25.00 -17.90 -8.90
CA ARG A 383 26.46 -17.80 -8.93
C ARG A 383 27.11 -17.56 -7.55
N ILE A 384 26.31 -17.47 -6.48
CA ILE A 384 26.81 -17.28 -5.10
C ILE A 384 26.66 -18.60 -4.33
N ARG A 385 27.76 -19.35 -4.18
CA ARG A 385 27.77 -20.70 -3.58
C ARG A 385 27.13 -20.77 -2.19
N ASN A 386 27.27 -19.71 -1.38
CA ASN A 386 26.70 -19.66 -0.04
C ASN A 386 25.17 -19.50 -0.06
N GLU A 387 24.60 -18.74 -1.00
CA GLU A 387 23.14 -18.61 -1.13
C GLU A 387 22.51 -19.96 -1.50
N VAL A 388 23.15 -20.68 -2.42
CA VAL A 388 22.69 -22.00 -2.86
C VAL A 388 22.76 -23.06 -1.75
N LYS A 389 23.79 -23.02 -0.89
CA LYS A 389 23.86 -23.90 0.29
C LYS A 389 22.74 -23.63 1.29
N ILE A 390 22.36 -22.36 1.49
CA ILE A 390 21.27 -21.97 2.40
C ILE A 390 19.92 -22.35 1.81
N LEU A 391 19.74 -22.25 0.49
CA LEU A 391 18.51 -22.62 -0.22
C LEU A 391 17.99 -24.02 0.16
N ALA A 392 18.88 -25.02 0.17
CA ALA A 392 18.50 -26.38 0.55
C ALA A 392 17.99 -26.47 2.00
N SER A 393 18.52 -25.64 2.90
CA SER A 393 18.09 -25.58 4.29
C SER A 393 16.75 -24.87 4.44
N PHE A 394 16.50 -23.82 3.65
CA PHE A 394 15.21 -23.12 3.60
C PHE A 394 14.11 -24.06 3.09
N LEU A 395 14.33 -24.72 1.95
CA LEU A 395 13.35 -25.65 1.37
C LEU A 395 12.99 -26.79 2.32
N ARG A 396 13.96 -27.31 3.08
CA ARG A 396 13.71 -28.34 4.12
C ARG A 396 12.80 -27.86 5.25
N CYS A 397 12.71 -26.55 5.51
CA CYS A 397 11.83 -25.98 6.52
C CYS A 397 10.36 -25.94 6.06
N PHE A 398 10.09 -26.08 4.76
CA PHE A 398 8.75 -25.95 4.18
C PHE A 398 8.38 -27.24 3.42
N PRO A 399 8.01 -28.32 4.13
CA PRO A 399 7.85 -29.65 3.53
C PRO A 399 6.69 -29.77 2.54
N ASN A 400 5.68 -28.90 2.63
CA ASN A 400 4.44 -28.95 1.84
C ASN A 400 4.39 -27.87 0.74
N VAL A 401 5.53 -27.34 0.30
CA VAL A 401 5.55 -26.37 -0.79
C VAL A 401 5.11 -27.02 -2.10
N GLU A 402 4.02 -26.53 -2.66
CA GLU A 402 3.44 -26.94 -3.94
C GLU A 402 3.91 -26.02 -5.08
N THR A 403 4.06 -24.72 -4.79
CA THR A 403 4.48 -23.71 -5.75
C THR A 403 5.75 -23.02 -5.29
N LEU A 404 6.81 -23.12 -6.08
CA LEU A 404 8.08 -22.45 -5.85
C LEU A 404 8.30 -21.39 -6.93
N CYS A 405 8.22 -20.11 -6.56
CA CYS A 405 8.51 -18.99 -7.45
C CYS A 405 9.97 -18.56 -7.27
N ILE A 406 10.75 -18.60 -8.35
CA ILE A 406 12.16 -18.18 -8.32
C ILE A 406 12.36 -17.00 -9.25
N GLN A 407 12.85 -15.89 -8.68
CA GLN A 407 13.40 -14.79 -9.44
C GLN A 407 14.94 -14.88 -9.38
N SER A 408 15.56 -14.95 -10.55
CA SER A 408 17.02 -15.00 -10.70
C SER A 408 17.53 -13.68 -11.25
N VAL A 409 18.66 -13.19 -10.73
CA VAL A 409 19.36 -12.03 -11.27
C VAL A 409 20.82 -12.35 -11.50
N GLU A 410 21.37 -11.82 -12.60
CA GLU A 410 22.76 -12.00 -12.96
C GLU A 410 23.66 -11.15 -12.05
N THR A 411 24.70 -11.78 -11.48
CA THR A 411 25.70 -11.09 -10.66
C THR A 411 26.99 -10.89 -11.44
N HIS A 412 27.55 -9.67 -11.40
CA HIS A 412 28.83 -9.35 -12.03
C HIS A 412 30.06 -9.93 -11.29
N GLU A 413 29.94 -10.30 -10.00
CA GLU A 413 31.02 -10.88 -9.18
C GLU A 413 30.66 -12.28 -8.64
N PRO A 414 30.90 -13.37 -9.41
CA PRO A 414 30.61 -14.73 -8.98
C PRO A 414 31.58 -15.22 -7.90
N THR A 415 31.06 -15.86 -6.83
CA THR A 415 31.87 -16.51 -5.79
C THR A 415 31.96 -18.02 -6.05
N GLY A 416 32.81 -18.37 -7.03
CA GLY A 416 33.19 -19.75 -7.38
C GLY A 416 32.29 -20.44 -8.41
N SER A 417 32.80 -21.50 -9.05
CA SER A 417 32.05 -22.29 -10.02
C SER A 417 31.03 -23.20 -9.32
N VAL A 418 29.74 -22.89 -9.47
CA VAL A 418 28.66 -23.78 -9.05
C VAL A 418 28.48 -24.84 -10.14
N ASN A 419 29.30 -25.89 -10.09
CA ASN A 419 29.29 -26.98 -11.08
C ASN A 419 28.19 -28.02 -10.81
N LEU A 420 27.87 -28.85 -11.81
CA LEU A 420 26.93 -29.99 -11.69
C LEU A 420 27.22 -30.91 -10.49
N GLN A 421 28.48 -31.14 -10.15
CA GLN A 421 28.90 -31.93 -8.99
C GLN A 421 28.46 -31.32 -7.64
N PHE A 422 28.35 -29.98 -7.55
CA PHE A 422 27.85 -29.31 -6.35
C PHE A 422 26.35 -29.61 -6.13
N TRP A 423 25.56 -29.60 -7.21
CA TRP A 423 24.14 -29.97 -7.14
C TRP A 423 23.95 -31.47 -6.85
N GLN A 424 24.79 -32.33 -7.41
CA GLN A 424 24.79 -33.77 -7.11
C GLN A 424 25.13 -34.08 -5.64
N GLY A 425 25.97 -33.26 -4.99
CA GLY A 425 26.30 -33.39 -3.57
C GLY A 425 25.24 -32.83 -2.60
N THR A 426 24.29 -32.04 -3.08
CA THR A 426 23.12 -31.64 -2.28
C THR A 426 22.10 -32.78 -2.32
N SER A 427 21.94 -33.48 -1.20
CA SER A 427 20.99 -34.61 -1.12
C SER A 427 19.61 -34.19 -1.65
N PRO A 428 18.96 -35.01 -2.49
CA PRO A 428 17.69 -34.66 -3.08
C PRO A 428 16.70 -34.25 -1.99
N ILE A 429 16.10 -33.08 -2.18
CA ILE A 429 15.06 -32.59 -1.28
C ILE A 429 13.82 -33.42 -1.64
N LYS A 430 13.49 -34.41 -0.80
CA LYS A 430 12.25 -35.16 -0.96
C LYS A 430 11.09 -34.18 -0.81
N CYS A 431 10.43 -33.84 -1.92
CA CYS A 431 9.12 -33.22 -1.87
C CYS A 431 8.18 -34.23 -1.21
N TRP A 432 7.63 -33.90 -0.05
CA TRP A 432 6.69 -34.77 0.63
C TRP A 432 5.36 -34.67 -0.12
N ARG A 433 5.17 -35.54 -1.13
CA ARG A 433 3.84 -35.76 -1.70
C ARG A 433 3.00 -36.47 -0.64
N ARG A 434 1.88 -35.88 -0.26
CA ARG A 434 0.74 -36.65 0.27
C ARG A 434 -0.12 -37.07 -0.90
#